data_AF-A0A3B8PWX8-F1
#
_entry.id   AF-A0A3B8PWX8-F1
#
_cell.length_a   1.000
_cell.length_b   1.000
_cell.length_c   1.000
_cell.angle_alpha   90.00
_cell.angle_beta   90.00
_cell.angle_gamma   90.00
#
_symmetry.space_group_name_H-M   'P 1'
#
loop_
_entity.id
_entity.type
_entity.pdbx_description
1 polymer ?
#
loop_
_entity_poly.entity_id
_entity_poly.type
_entity_poly.pdbx_seq_one_letter_code
_entity_poly.pdbx_strand_id
1 'polypeptide(L)'
;AVAVMCIASEGWTSEQALQWLKQAGTATNYAGLYRSVGTFERPSKETLAKVPDQFPARVEVSPLVDAMVEIDLRFDHLKLIKEAGYRQPPAHPDLSPAHEALLLQELFKELLRSTDTAARKQDYQDHLVKAEKAALDLHRILNSPVPSKDKADAAFQSLSSSCGSCHKAYRN
;
A
#
# COMPACT_ATOMS: atom_id res chain seq x y z
N ALA A 1 -2.84 -0.32 18.28
CA ALA A 1 -3.78 -1.04 19.16
C ALA A 1 -3.71 -0.58 20.61
N VAL A 2 -2.54 -0.63 21.27
CA VAL A 2 -2.35 -0.30 22.71
C VAL A 2 -3.01 1.02 23.12
N ALA A 3 -2.79 2.11 22.38
CA ALA A 3 -3.36 3.43 22.69
C ALA A 3 -4.90 3.41 22.82
N VAL A 4 -5.61 2.73 21.91
CA VAL A 4 -7.09 2.59 21.97
C VAL A 4 -7.52 1.69 23.11
N MET A 5 -6.76 0.63 23.41
CA MET A 5 -7.06 -0.28 24.53
C MET A 5 -6.97 0.45 25.87
N CYS A 6 -6.00 1.35 26.04
CA CYS A 6 -5.86 2.15 27.25
C CYS A 6 -6.99 3.17 27.40
N ILE A 7 -7.50 3.76 26.31
CA ILE A 7 -8.73 4.57 26.38
C ILE A 7 -9.93 3.69 26.81
N ALA A 8 -10.04 2.49 26.24
CA ALA A 8 -11.18 1.61 26.49
C ALA A 8 -11.20 0.97 27.89
N SER A 9 -10.03 0.66 28.46
CA SER A 9 -9.89 -0.20 29.65
C SER A 9 -9.21 0.49 30.83
N GLU A 10 -8.28 1.41 30.56
CA GLU A 10 -7.41 2.04 31.57
C GLU A 10 -7.77 3.50 31.85
N GLY A 11 -8.87 4.00 31.25
CA GLY A 11 -9.38 5.35 31.50
C GLY A 11 -8.52 6.48 30.91
N TRP A 12 -7.67 6.18 29.92
CA TRP A 12 -6.88 7.21 29.26
C TRP A 12 -7.75 8.18 28.46
N THR A 13 -7.35 9.45 28.42
CA THR A 13 -7.89 10.40 27.44
C THR A 13 -7.25 10.20 26.08
N SER A 14 -7.89 10.73 25.02
CA SER A 14 -7.32 10.75 23.67
C SER A 14 -5.95 11.43 23.63
N GLU A 15 -5.75 12.50 24.41
CA GLU A 15 -4.47 13.22 24.49
C GLU A 15 -3.37 12.35 25.08
N GLN A 16 -3.65 11.63 26.17
CA GLN A 16 -2.69 10.70 26.79
C GLN A 16 -2.32 9.58 25.82
N ALA A 17 -3.30 9.03 25.12
CA ALA A 17 -3.09 7.98 24.12
C ALA A 17 -2.28 8.47 22.91
N LEU A 18 -2.50 9.70 22.44
CA LEU A 18 -1.72 10.32 21.37
C LEU A 18 -0.29 10.65 21.79
N GLN A 19 -0.07 11.09 23.03
CA GLN A 19 1.27 11.29 23.59
C GLN A 19 2.02 9.97 23.68
N TRP A 20 1.34 8.91 24.12
CA TRP A 20 1.92 7.58 24.18
C TRP A 20 2.38 7.08 22.81
N LEU A 21 1.59 7.27 21.73
CA LEU A 21 2.04 6.91 20.39
C LEU A 21 3.39 7.54 20.04
N LYS A 22 3.58 8.81 20.37
CA LYS A 22 4.85 9.53 20.14
C LYS A 22 5.97 8.96 21.02
N GLN A 23 5.70 8.73 22.30
CA GLN A 23 6.66 8.16 23.24
C GLN A 23 7.11 6.75 22.84
N ALA A 24 6.20 5.94 22.31
CA ALA A 24 6.45 4.60 21.80
C ALA A 24 7.20 4.59 20.45
N GLY A 25 7.55 5.76 19.89
CA GLY A 25 8.26 5.86 18.62
C GLY A 25 7.41 5.60 17.38
N THR A 26 6.08 5.70 17.50
CA THR A 26 5.18 5.58 16.34
C THR A 26 5.46 6.71 15.35
N ALA A 27 5.72 6.37 14.09
CA ALA A 27 6.03 7.38 13.08
C ALA A 27 4.82 8.31 12.84
N THR A 28 5.06 9.62 12.80
CA THR A 28 4.00 10.64 12.72
C THR A 28 3.30 10.69 11.36
N ASN A 29 3.84 10.02 10.34
CA ASN A 29 3.23 9.90 9.02
C ASN A 29 2.08 8.88 8.95
N TYR A 30 1.82 8.11 10.02
CA TYR A 30 0.63 7.26 10.12
C TYR A 30 -0.64 8.06 10.48
N ALA A 31 -1.01 9.04 9.66
CA ALA A 31 -2.11 9.97 9.94
C ALA A 31 -3.43 9.26 10.28
N GLY A 32 -3.75 8.15 9.59
CA GLY A 32 -4.91 7.32 9.89
C GLY A 32 -4.91 6.73 11.29
N LEU A 33 -3.77 6.23 11.77
CA LEU A 33 -3.62 5.71 13.13
C LEU A 33 -3.81 6.80 14.18
N TYR A 34 -3.17 7.97 13.98
CA TYR A 34 -3.33 9.10 14.90
C TYR A 34 -4.77 9.61 14.93
N ARG A 35 -5.44 9.68 13.77
CA ARG A 35 -6.87 10.01 13.68
C ARG A 35 -7.71 8.99 14.45
N SER A 36 -7.50 7.69 14.21
CA SER A 36 -8.24 6.62 14.90
C SER A 36 -8.11 6.70 16.42
N VAL A 37 -6.93 7.04 16.96
CA VAL A 37 -6.77 7.24 18.41
C VAL A 37 -7.45 8.53 18.88
N GLY A 38 -7.25 9.64 18.17
CA GLY A 38 -7.77 10.95 18.56
C GLY A 38 -9.30 11.03 18.53
N THR A 39 -9.95 10.32 17.62
CA THR A 39 -11.40 10.28 17.45
C THR A 39 -12.04 9.00 18.01
N PHE A 40 -11.30 8.21 18.80
CA PHE A 40 -11.86 6.99 19.37
C PHE A 40 -12.88 7.33 20.45
N GLU A 41 -14.09 6.81 20.28
CA GLU A 41 -15.13 6.85 21.30
C GLU A 41 -15.43 5.43 21.74
N ARG A 42 -15.54 5.22 23.07
CA ARG A 42 -15.89 3.92 23.62
C ARG A 42 -17.30 3.53 23.16
N PRO A 43 -17.48 2.37 22.50
CA PRO A 43 -18.81 1.93 22.10
C PRO A 43 -19.73 1.76 23.31
N SER A 44 -21.01 2.09 23.15
CA SER A 44 -22.02 1.90 24.21
C SER A 44 -22.21 0.40 24.51
N LYS A 45 -22.76 0.08 25.68
CA LYS A 45 -23.06 -1.33 26.07
C LYS A 45 -24.02 -1.98 25.07
N GLU A 46 -25.01 -1.23 24.60
CA GLU A 46 -26.00 -1.66 23.62
C GLU A 46 -25.36 -1.93 22.25
N THR A 47 -24.32 -1.17 21.90
CA THR A 47 -23.54 -1.39 20.67
C THR A 47 -22.70 -2.66 20.79
N LEU A 48 -22.02 -2.85 21.92
CA LEU A 48 -21.22 -4.05 22.17
C LEU A 48 -22.08 -5.33 22.21
N ALA A 49 -23.30 -5.25 22.77
CA ALA A 49 -24.24 -6.38 22.82
C ALA A 49 -24.72 -6.86 21.44
N LYS A 50 -24.55 -6.04 20.38
CA LYS A 50 -24.87 -6.42 18.99
C LYS A 50 -23.71 -7.14 18.28
N VAL A 51 -22.51 -7.16 18.87
CA VAL A 51 -21.37 -7.85 18.27
C VAL A 51 -21.60 -9.35 18.42
N PRO A 52 -21.61 -10.14 17.34
CA PRO A 52 -21.79 -11.58 17.42
C PRO A 52 -20.65 -12.22 18.22
N ASP A 53 -20.99 -13.21 19.03
CA ASP A 53 -20.05 -14.04 19.79
C ASP A 53 -19.36 -15.10 18.91
N GLN A 54 -19.90 -15.33 17.70
CA GLN A 54 -19.38 -16.24 16.70
C GLN A 54 -18.60 -15.47 15.63
N PHE A 55 -17.28 -15.56 15.70
CA PHE A 55 -16.38 -15.07 14.66
C PHE A 55 -16.17 -16.17 13.61
N PRO A 56 -16.17 -15.83 12.31
CA PRO A 56 -15.87 -16.80 11.26
C PRO A 56 -14.40 -17.24 11.38
N ALA A 57 -14.13 -18.53 11.13
CA ALA A 57 -12.77 -19.06 11.15
C ALA A 57 -11.86 -18.44 10.09
N ARG A 58 -12.45 -17.94 8.99
CA ARG A 58 -11.77 -17.21 7.91
C ARG A 58 -12.72 -16.18 7.30
N VAL A 59 -12.15 -15.05 6.89
CA VAL A 59 -12.81 -14.07 6.02
C VAL A 59 -11.99 -13.98 4.74
N GLU A 60 -12.65 -13.95 3.58
CA GLU A 60 -11.97 -13.65 2.32
C GLU A 60 -11.59 -12.17 2.30
N VAL A 61 -10.32 -11.92 2.03
CA VAL A 61 -9.80 -10.56 1.85
C VAL A 61 -10.25 -10.04 0.48
N SER A 62 -10.42 -8.72 0.38
CA SER A 62 -10.85 -8.15 -0.89
C SER A 62 -9.76 -8.29 -1.95
N PRO A 63 -10.11 -8.43 -3.23
CA PRO A 63 -9.13 -8.49 -4.32
C PRO A 63 -8.16 -7.30 -4.35
N LEU A 64 -8.61 -6.13 -3.90
CA LEU A 64 -7.76 -4.95 -3.77
C LEU A 64 -6.64 -5.16 -2.73
N VAL A 65 -6.96 -5.73 -1.57
CA VAL A 65 -5.98 -5.97 -0.51
C VAL A 65 -4.93 -6.97 -0.99
N ASP A 66 -5.37 -8.07 -1.61
CA ASP A 66 -4.47 -9.09 -2.17
C ASP A 66 -3.54 -8.50 -3.22
N ALA A 67 -4.09 -7.75 -4.18
CA ALA A 67 -3.30 -7.13 -5.22
C ALA A 67 -2.30 -6.09 -4.67
N MET A 68 -2.68 -5.32 -3.64
CA MET A 68 -1.75 -4.35 -3.02
C MET A 68 -0.57 -5.02 -2.31
N VAL A 69 -0.76 -6.22 -1.75
CA VAL A 69 0.35 -7.01 -1.16
C VAL A 69 1.31 -7.48 -2.25
N GLU A 70 0.77 -8.02 -3.35
CA GLU A 70 1.61 -8.45 -4.48
C GLU A 70 2.33 -7.26 -5.14
N ILE A 71 1.66 -6.13 -5.29
CA ILE A 71 2.25 -4.88 -5.81
C ILE A 71 3.43 -4.42 -4.95
N ASP A 72 3.28 -4.46 -3.62
CA ASP A 72 4.35 -4.07 -2.68
C ASP A 72 5.57 -4.98 -2.85
N LEU A 73 5.34 -6.30 -2.92
CA LEU A 73 6.39 -7.29 -3.14
C LEU A 73 7.12 -7.08 -4.48
N ARG A 74 6.38 -6.88 -5.58
CA ARG A 74 6.98 -6.57 -6.90
C ARG A 74 7.79 -5.28 -6.86
N PHE A 75 7.28 -4.26 -6.16
CA PHE A 75 7.97 -2.99 -6.04
C PHE A 75 9.26 -3.09 -5.21
N ASP A 76 9.30 -3.92 -4.17
CA ASP A 76 10.51 -4.23 -3.41
C ASP A 76 11.54 -4.98 -4.26
N HIS A 77 11.13 -5.94 -5.08
CA HIS A 77 12.04 -6.56 -6.05
C HIS A 77 12.62 -5.53 -7.02
N LEU A 78 11.81 -4.59 -7.51
CA LEU A 78 12.29 -3.51 -8.37
C LEU A 78 13.28 -2.57 -7.67
N LYS A 79 13.20 -2.39 -6.34
CA LYS A 79 14.24 -1.66 -5.57
C LYS A 79 15.57 -2.42 -5.59
N LEU A 80 15.55 -3.73 -5.34
CA LEU A 80 16.76 -4.58 -5.42
C LEU A 80 17.39 -4.54 -6.81
N ILE A 81 16.55 -4.63 -7.86
CA ILE A 81 16.97 -4.51 -9.26
C ILE A 81 17.58 -3.13 -9.53
N LYS A 82 16.98 -2.06 -9.02
CA LYS A 82 17.51 -0.69 -9.15
C LYS A 82 18.88 -0.56 -8.48
N GLU A 83 19.05 -1.10 -7.28
CA GLU A 83 20.33 -1.12 -6.55
C GLU A 83 21.41 -1.89 -7.32
N ALA A 84 21.03 -2.98 -7.99
CA ALA A 84 21.88 -3.74 -8.92
C ALA A 84 22.11 -3.04 -10.28
N GLY A 85 21.68 -1.77 -10.44
CA GLY A 85 21.86 -1.00 -11.67
C GLY A 85 20.99 -1.47 -12.83
N TYR A 86 19.77 -1.91 -12.52
CA TYR A 86 18.78 -2.45 -13.48
C TYR A 86 19.23 -3.74 -14.17
N ARG A 87 20.01 -4.54 -13.44
CA ARG A 87 20.43 -5.88 -13.83
C ARG A 87 19.87 -6.89 -12.82
N GLN A 88 19.91 -8.16 -13.19
CA GLN A 88 19.61 -9.27 -12.28
C GLN A 88 20.52 -9.18 -11.04
N PRO A 89 19.95 -9.06 -9.83
CA PRO A 89 20.73 -8.98 -8.60
C PRO A 89 21.49 -10.29 -8.33
N PRO A 90 22.79 -10.27 -7.98
CA PRO A 90 23.56 -11.50 -7.74
C PRO A 90 23.01 -12.39 -6.62
N ALA A 91 22.43 -11.78 -5.58
CA ALA A 91 21.81 -12.50 -4.46
C ALA A 91 20.41 -13.04 -4.77
N HIS A 92 19.79 -12.60 -5.86
CA HIS A 92 18.44 -12.96 -6.28
C HIS A 92 18.42 -13.26 -7.80
N PRO A 93 19.04 -14.37 -8.24
CA PRO A 93 19.12 -14.72 -9.65
C PRO A 93 17.75 -15.13 -10.24
N ASP A 94 16.72 -15.30 -9.44
CA ASP A 94 15.35 -15.49 -9.90
C ASP A 94 14.70 -14.20 -10.41
N LEU A 95 15.20 -13.03 -9.99
CA LEU A 95 14.61 -11.73 -10.36
C LEU A 95 15.06 -11.28 -11.76
N SER A 96 14.10 -11.24 -12.68
CA SER A 96 14.28 -10.66 -14.01
C SER A 96 13.76 -9.21 -14.04
N PRO A 97 14.61 -8.20 -14.35
CA PRO A 97 14.21 -6.79 -14.33
C PRO A 97 12.96 -6.47 -15.15
N ALA A 98 12.90 -6.93 -16.39
CA ALA A 98 11.76 -6.69 -17.26
C ALA A 98 10.52 -7.45 -16.80
N HIS A 99 10.68 -8.64 -16.23
CA HIS A 99 9.57 -9.47 -15.77
C HIS A 99 8.89 -8.91 -14.52
N GLU A 100 9.65 -8.46 -13.51
CA GLU A 100 9.07 -7.86 -12.31
C GLU A 100 8.27 -6.59 -12.63
N ALA A 101 8.75 -5.77 -13.58
CA ALA A 101 8.02 -4.60 -14.06
C ALA A 101 6.75 -4.97 -14.84
N LEU A 102 6.77 -6.08 -15.61
CA LEU A 102 5.60 -6.60 -16.31
C LEU A 102 4.53 -7.10 -15.33
N LEU A 103 4.93 -7.92 -14.35
CA LEU A 103 4.01 -8.42 -13.32
C LEU A 103 3.34 -7.27 -12.58
N LEU A 104 4.10 -6.23 -12.23
CA LEU A 104 3.56 -5.04 -11.60
C LEU A 104 2.54 -4.31 -12.48
N GLN A 105 2.82 -4.16 -13.78
CA GLN A 105 1.88 -3.56 -14.72
C GLN A 105 0.59 -4.38 -14.87
N GLU A 106 0.70 -5.71 -14.98
CA GLU A 106 -0.48 -6.58 -15.09
C GLU A 106 -1.32 -6.56 -13.79
N LEU A 107 -0.71 -6.45 -12.61
CA LEU A 107 -1.44 -6.26 -11.34
C LEU A 107 -2.31 -5.00 -11.37
N PHE A 108 -1.78 -3.87 -11.85
CA PHE A 108 -2.58 -2.63 -11.98
C PHE A 108 -3.70 -2.78 -13.03
N LYS A 109 -3.41 -3.47 -14.12
CA LYS A 109 -4.39 -3.72 -15.20
C LYS A 109 -5.52 -4.62 -14.74
N GLU A 110 -5.25 -5.64 -13.94
CA GLU A 110 -6.28 -6.49 -13.34
C GLU A 110 -7.09 -5.73 -12.28
N LEU A 111 -6.45 -4.88 -11.48
CA LEU A 111 -7.17 -3.99 -10.56
C LEU A 111 -8.14 -3.07 -11.29
N LEU A 112 -7.75 -2.49 -12.42
CA LEU A 112 -8.61 -1.65 -13.26
C LEU A 112 -9.81 -2.41 -13.86
N ARG A 113 -9.73 -3.74 -13.97
CA ARG A 113 -10.82 -4.60 -14.46
C ARG A 113 -11.76 -5.08 -13.35
N SER A 114 -11.40 -4.86 -12.08
CA SER A 114 -12.21 -5.31 -10.95
C SER A 114 -13.49 -4.49 -10.79
N THR A 115 -14.54 -5.15 -10.29
CA THR A 115 -15.81 -4.50 -9.94
C THR A 115 -15.66 -3.48 -8.81
N ASP A 116 -14.74 -3.71 -7.87
CA ASP A 116 -14.42 -2.76 -6.79
C ASP A 116 -13.88 -1.43 -7.35
N THR A 117 -12.94 -1.49 -8.29
CA THR A 117 -12.40 -0.29 -8.95
C THR A 117 -13.46 0.43 -9.78
N ALA A 118 -14.29 -0.32 -10.52
CA ALA A 118 -15.36 0.26 -11.33
C ALA A 118 -16.39 1.05 -10.49
N ALA A 119 -16.60 0.66 -9.23
CA ALA A 119 -17.49 1.34 -8.30
C ALA A 119 -16.87 2.59 -7.64
N ARG A 120 -15.57 2.83 -7.79
CA ARG A 120 -14.86 3.97 -7.19
C ARG A 120 -14.92 5.21 -8.10
N LYS A 121 -14.69 6.38 -7.51
CA LYS A 121 -14.67 7.67 -8.21
C LYS A 121 -13.66 7.66 -9.35
N GLN A 122 -13.94 8.43 -10.41
CA GLN A 122 -13.05 8.53 -11.57
C GLN A 122 -11.61 8.88 -11.19
N ASP A 123 -11.41 9.81 -10.25
CA ASP A 123 -10.08 10.20 -9.78
C ASP A 123 -9.27 9.02 -9.19
N TYR A 124 -9.91 8.07 -8.50
CA TYR A 124 -9.25 6.85 -8.03
C TYR A 124 -8.79 5.97 -9.20
N GLN A 125 -9.66 5.83 -10.21
CA GLN A 125 -9.35 5.04 -11.41
C GLN A 125 -8.19 5.68 -12.19
N ASP A 126 -8.18 7.02 -12.30
CA ASP A 126 -7.12 7.77 -12.96
C ASP A 126 -5.75 7.58 -12.27
N HIS A 127 -5.74 7.50 -10.94
CA HIS A 127 -4.54 7.15 -10.18
C HIS A 127 -4.00 5.75 -10.55
N LEU A 128 -4.87 4.75 -10.67
CA LEU A 128 -4.48 3.39 -11.08
C LEU A 128 -4.01 3.34 -12.53
N VAL A 129 -4.68 4.04 -13.46
CA VAL A 129 -4.25 4.16 -14.86
C VAL A 129 -2.86 4.80 -14.96
N LYS A 130 -2.60 5.83 -14.15
CA LYS A 130 -1.28 6.46 -14.10
C LYS A 130 -0.20 5.51 -13.61
N ALA A 131 -0.49 4.71 -12.58
CA ALA A 131 0.43 3.72 -12.05
C ALA A 131 0.71 2.59 -13.06
N GLU A 132 -0.34 2.09 -13.73
CA GLU A 132 -0.27 1.09 -14.81
C GLU A 132 0.65 1.57 -15.95
N LYS A 133 0.43 2.80 -16.42
CA LYS A 133 1.27 3.42 -17.46
C LYS A 133 2.73 3.57 -17.02
N ALA A 134 2.97 3.99 -15.77
CA ALA A 134 4.33 4.14 -15.24
C ALA A 134 5.07 2.79 -15.15
N ALA A 135 4.38 1.73 -14.71
CA ALA A 135 4.92 0.38 -14.70
C ALA A 135 5.20 -0.13 -16.12
N LEU A 136 4.31 0.13 -17.08
CA LEU A 136 4.49 -0.21 -18.49
C LEU A 136 5.72 0.49 -19.10
N ASP A 137 5.90 1.77 -18.82
CA ASP A 137 7.04 2.54 -19.31
C ASP A 137 8.36 2.01 -18.72
N LEU A 138 8.38 1.66 -17.42
CA LEU A 138 9.52 1.00 -16.80
C LEU A 138 9.80 -0.36 -17.46
N HIS A 139 8.78 -1.19 -17.67
CA HIS A 139 8.91 -2.48 -18.35
C HIS A 139 9.54 -2.32 -19.74
N ARG A 140 9.05 -1.37 -20.56
CA ARG A 140 9.60 -1.11 -21.90
C ARG A 140 11.07 -0.72 -21.88
N ILE A 141 11.47 0.10 -20.90
CA ILE A 141 12.87 0.51 -20.75
C ILE A 141 13.74 -0.69 -20.38
N LEU A 142 13.29 -1.51 -19.43
CA LEU A 142 14.04 -2.68 -18.95
C LEU A 142 14.07 -3.83 -19.96
N ASN A 143 13.07 -3.93 -20.82
CA ASN A 143 13.02 -4.93 -21.90
C ASN A 143 13.79 -4.48 -23.16
N SER A 144 14.34 -3.27 -23.18
CA SER A 144 15.15 -2.81 -24.31
C SER A 144 16.51 -3.53 -24.34
N PRO A 145 17.13 -3.74 -25.52
CA PRO A 145 18.43 -4.42 -25.62
C PRO A 145 19.55 -3.74 -24.81
N VAL A 146 19.46 -2.41 -24.66
CA VAL A 146 20.40 -1.61 -23.86
C VAL A 146 19.59 -0.63 -22.99
N PRO A 147 19.15 -1.06 -21.80
CA PRO A 147 18.39 -0.21 -20.89
C PRO A 147 19.21 1.01 -20.46
N SER A 148 18.66 2.20 -20.66
CA SER A 148 19.25 3.44 -20.14
C SER A 148 18.94 3.56 -18.65
N LYS A 149 19.98 3.58 -17.83
CA LYS A 149 19.87 3.74 -16.37
C LYS A 149 19.09 5.01 -16.00
N ASP A 150 19.43 6.15 -16.61
CA ASP A 150 18.76 7.43 -16.30
C ASP A 150 17.27 7.40 -16.63
N LYS A 151 16.89 6.77 -17.75
CA LYS A 151 15.47 6.58 -18.11
C LYS A 151 14.78 5.65 -17.12
N ALA A 152 15.44 4.57 -16.71
CA ALA A 152 14.91 3.61 -15.75
C ALA A 152 14.74 4.26 -14.35
N ASP A 153 15.68 5.09 -13.92
CA ASP A 153 15.61 5.87 -12.68
C ASP A 153 14.42 6.83 -12.70
N ALA A 154 14.24 7.58 -13.80
CA ALA A 154 13.10 8.48 -13.98
C ALA A 154 11.76 7.73 -13.98
N ALA A 155 11.68 6.60 -14.68
CA ALA A 155 10.47 5.77 -14.73
C ALA A 155 10.14 5.16 -13.35
N PHE A 156 11.14 4.63 -12.64
CA PHE A 156 10.99 4.11 -11.29
C PHE A 156 10.50 5.19 -10.31
N GLN A 157 11.04 6.41 -10.40
CA GLN A 157 10.59 7.54 -9.58
C GLN A 157 9.15 7.93 -9.90
N SER A 158 8.76 7.95 -11.18
CA SER A 158 7.38 8.21 -11.60
C SER A 158 6.41 7.19 -11.00
N LEU A 159 6.76 5.90 -11.09
CA LEU A 159 6.02 4.80 -10.49
C LEU A 159 5.89 4.96 -8.97
N SER A 160 7.00 5.17 -8.26
CA SER A 160 7.01 5.41 -6.80
C SER A 160 6.09 6.57 -6.39
N SER A 161 6.13 7.66 -7.17
CA SER A 161 5.30 8.85 -6.94
C SER A 161 3.82 8.57 -7.17
N SER A 162 3.47 7.68 -8.11
CA SER A 162 2.08 7.27 -8.35
C SER A 162 1.49 6.58 -7.12
N CYS A 163 2.25 5.67 -6.49
CA CYS A 163 1.85 4.97 -5.26
C CYS A 163 1.58 5.97 -4.12
N GLY A 164 2.52 6.90 -3.90
CA GLY A 164 2.39 7.92 -2.86
C GLY A 164 1.18 8.84 -3.07
N SER A 165 0.91 9.22 -4.33
CA SER A 165 -0.22 10.09 -4.66
C SER A 165 -1.58 9.45 -4.39
N CYS A 166 -1.76 8.18 -4.78
CA CYS A 166 -3.00 7.44 -4.54
C CYS A 166 -3.20 7.18 -3.04
N HIS A 167 -2.16 6.75 -2.33
CA HIS A 167 -2.25 6.50 -0.88
C HIS A 167 -2.58 7.76 -0.08
N LYS A 168 -2.05 8.91 -0.48
CA LYS A 168 -2.39 10.20 0.16
C LYS A 168 -3.87 10.54 0.00
N ALA A 169 -4.48 10.24 -1.14
CA ALA A 169 -5.87 10.58 -1.43
C ALA A 169 -6.87 9.55 -0.89
N TYR A 170 -6.51 8.25 -0.88
CA TYR A 170 -7.48 7.16 -0.71
C TYR A 170 -7.16 6.16 0.41
N ARG A 171 -5.98 6.21 1.02
CA ARG A 171 -5.59 5.29 2.10
C ARG A 171 -5.50 5.97 3.47
N ASN A 172 -4.99 7.20 3.52
CA ASN A 172 -4.66 7.90 4.77
C ASN A 172 -5.78 8.77 5.31
#